data_AF-S6TH58-F1
#
_entry.id   AF-S6TH58-F1
#
_cell.length_a   1.000
_cell.length_b   1.000
_cell.length_c   1.000
_cell.angle_alpha   90.00
_cell.angle_beta   90.00
_cell.angle_gamma   90.00
#
_symmetry.space_group_name_H-M   'P 1'
#
loop_
_entity.id
_entity.type
_entity.pdbx_description
1 polymer ?
#
loop_
_entity_poly.entity_id
_entity_poly.type
_entity_poly.pdbx_seq_one_letter_code
_entity_poly.pdbx_strand_id
1 'polypeptide(L)' 'MLGGLMNILYDERIDGVLPAVDKQQLLDELRRQLPDLDVLHRTEELRPYECDGLSAYRTTPMLVVLPRHLEEVQTLLRL' A
#
# COMPACT_ATOMS: atom_id res chain seq x y z
N MET A 1 33.93 -6.77 -11.93
CA MET A 1 32.93 -7.52 -11.14
C MET A 1 31.72 -6.62 -10.95
N LEU A 2 30.74 -6.75 -11.84
CA LEU A 2 29.48 -6.01 -11.79
C LEU A 2 28.54 -6.73 -10.81
N GLY A 3 28.58 -6.34 -9.54
CA GLY A 3 27.50 -6.62 -8.60
C GLY A 3 26.48 -5.49 -8.77
N GLY A 4 25.49 -5.67 -9.65
CA GLY A 4 24.40 -4.71 -9.78
C GLY A 4 23.73 -4.54 -8.43
N LEU A 5 23.74 -3.32 -7.90
CA LEU A 5 22.94 -2.94 -6.73
C LEU A 5 21.48 -3.34 -7.03
N MET A 6 20.91 -4.23 -6.23
CA MET A 6 19.45 -4.44 -6.23
C MET A 6 18.82 -3.12 -5.80
N ASN A 7 18.35 -2.35 -6.78
CA ASN A 7 17.68 -1.08 -6.58
C ASN A 7 16.18 -1.36 -6.40
N ILE A 8 15.67 -1.20 -5.18
CA ILE A 8 14.23 -1.31 -4.87
C ILE A 8 13.46 -0.01 -5.16
N LEU A 9 14.13 0.97 -5.77
CA LEU A 9 13.53 2.26 -6.10
C LEU A 9 12.72 2.15 -7.39
N TYR A 10 11.58 2.83 -7.38
CA TYR A 10 10.71 3.00 -8.54
C TYR A 10 11.48 3.45 -9.80
N ASP A 11 11.25 2.76 -10.91
CA ASP A 11 11.71 3.12 -12.26
C ASP A 11 10.53 3.06 -13.23
N GLU A 12 10.03 4.22 -13.63
CA GLU A 12 8.88 4.36 -14.53
C GLU A 12 9.02 3.55 -15.83
N ARG A 13 10.26 3.30 -16.31
CA ARG A 13 10.49 2.50 -17.53
C ARG A 13 10.18 1.02 -17.35
N ILE A 14 10.28 0.53 -16.11
CA ILE A 14 10.05 -0.86 -15.72
C ILE A 14 8.66 -1.00 -15.09
N ASP A 15 8.34 -0.11 -14.15
CA ASP A 15 7.15 -0.16 -13.30
C ASP A 15 5.92 0.50 -13.95
N GLY A 16 6.13 1.29 -15.02
CA GLY A 16 5.10 2.10 -15.65
C GLY A 16 4.80 3.39 -14.87
N VAL A 17 3.97 4.26 -15.47
CA VAL A 17 3.55 5.52 -14.84
C VAL A 17 2.63 5.23 -13.66
N LEU A 18 2.98 5.74 -12.48
CA LEU A 18 2.09 5.69 -11.33
C LEU A 18 0.98 6.74 -11.47
N PRO A 19 -0.31 6.35 -11.36
CA PRO A 19 -1.38 7.33 -11.33
C PRO A 19 -1.29 8.18 -10.07
N ALA A 20 -1.70 9.45 -10.18
CA ALA A 20 -1.92 10.26 -8.99
C ALA A 20 -3.11 9.69 -8.23
N VAL A 21 -2.90 9.32 -6.96
CA VAL A 21 -3.94 8.74 -6.09
C VAL A 21 -4.35 9.76 -5.04
N ASP A 22 -5.64 10.11 -5.03
CA ASP A 22 -6.22 10.87 -3.93
C ASP A 22 -6.59 9.92 -2.78
N LYS A 23 -6.00 10.17 -1.60
CA LYS A 23 -6.19 9.31 -0.42
C LYS A 23 -7.66 9.22 0.00
N GLN A 24 -8.39 10.33 -0.01
CA GLN A 24 -9.76 10.38 0.48
C GLN A 24 -10.70 9.67 -0.49
N GLN A 25 -10.55 9.92 -1.79
CA GLN A 25 -11.30 9.24 -2.83
C GLN A 25 -11.08 7.72 -2.79
N LEU A 26 -9.84 7.26 -2.62
CA LEU A 26 -9.54 5.84 -2.49
C LEU A 26 -10.19 5.23 -1.24
N LEU A 27 -10.12 5.92 -0.09
CA LEU A 27 -10.73 5.45 1.15
C LEU A 27 -12.26 5.32 1.02
N ASP A 28 -12.91 6.28 0.38
CA ASP A 28 -14.36 6.25 0.17
C ASP A 28 -14.77 5.14 -0.81
N GLU A 29 -13.96 4.91 -1.85
CA GLU A 29 -14.16 3.80 -2.78
C GLU A 29 -14.01 2.43 -2.11
N LEU A 30 -13.01 2.26 -1.26
CA LEU A 30 -12.79 1.04 -0.46
C LEU A 30 -13.98 0.78 0.46
N ARG A 31 -14.45 1.78 1.20
CA ARG A 31 -15.63 1.66 2.08
C ARG A 31 -16.90 1.31 1.32
N ARG A 32 -17.02 1.77 0.08
CA ARG A 32 -18.18 1.50 -0.78
C ARG A 32 -18.17 0.07 -1.33
N GLN A 33 -17.01 -0.42 -1.78
CA GLN A 33 -16.89 -1.76 -2.37
C GLN A 33 -16.76 -2.87 -1.32
N LEU A 34 -16.08 -2.58 -0.20
CA LEU A 34 -15.74 -3.53 0.85
C LEU A 34 -16.13 -2.93 2.22
N PRO A 35 -17.43 -2.81 2.52
CA PRO A 35 -17.91 -2.11 3.72
C PRO A 35 -17.45 -2.75 5.04
N ASP A 36 -17.14 -4.05 5.01
CA ASP A 36 -16.69 -4.83 6.16
C ASP A 36 -15.16 -4.90 6.27
N LEU A 37 -14.41 -4.28 5.35
CA LEU A 37 -12.95 -4.29 5.37
C LEU A 37 -12.43 -3.26 6.38
N ASP A 38 -11.55 -3.72 7.27
CA ASP A 38 -10.85 -2.85 8.19
C ASP A 38 -9.76 -2.06 7.42
N VAL A 39 -9.94 -0.74 7.33
CA VAL A 39 -9.00 0.18 6.68
C VAL A 39 -8.42 1.15 7.71
N LEU A 40 -7.16 0.97 8.04
CA LEU A 40 -6.39 1.89 8.88
C LEU A 40 -5.95 3.08 8.03
N HIS A 41 -6.20 4.29 8.53
CA HIS A 41 -5.91 5.52 7.79
C HIS A 41 -5.44 6.68 8.66
N ARG A 42 -5.54 6.56 9.99
CA ARG A 42 -5.04 7.56 10.94
C ARG A 42 -3.54 7.36 11.17
N THR A 43 -2.82 8.45 11.39
CA THR A 43 -1.37 8.45 11.53
C THR A 43 -0.88 7.46 12.60
N GLU A 44 -1.57 7.39 13.73
CA GLU A 44 -1.22 6.52 14.86
C GLU A 44 -1.36 5.03 14.52
N GLU A 45 -2.33 4.69 13.67
CA GLU A 45 -2.57 3.31 13.21
C GLU A 45 -1.57 2.88 12.14
N LEU A 46 -1.03 3.84 11.37
CA LEU A 46 -0.11 3.58 10.27
C LEU A 46 1.34 3.45 10.72
N ARG A 47 1.73 4.10 11.82
CA ARG A 47 3.11 4.06 12.35
C ARG A 47 3.69 2.65 12.53
N PRO A 48 2.96 1.66 13.07
CA PRO A 48 3.46 0.29 13.19
C PRO A 48 3.86 -0.35 11.84
N TYR A 49 3.31 0.14 10.73
CA TYR A 49 3.51 -0.38 9.38
C TYR A 49 4.54 0.44 8.58
N GLU A 50 5.29 1.35 9.22
CA GLU A 50 6.29 2.16 8.52
C GLU A 50 7.56 1.38 8.16
N CYS A 51 7.79 0.22 8.76
CA CYS A 51 8.93 -0.65 8.48
C CYS A 51 8.56 -2.14 8.52
N ASP A 52 9.41 -2.97 7.93
CA ASP A 52 9.23 -4.41 7.74
C ASP A 52 9.98 -5.26 8.79
N GLY A 53 10.31 -4.66 9.94
CA GLY A 53 11.16 -5.27 10.98
C GLY A 53 12.66 -5.08 10.74
N LEU A 54 13.08 -4.66 9.54
CA LEU A 54 14.42 -4.17 9.25
C LEU A 54 14.39 -2.64 9.26
N SER A 55 14.72 -2.05 10.41
CA SER A 55 14.52 -0.62 10.69
C SER A 55 15.34 0.36 9.82
N ALA A 56 16.18 -0.14 8.92
CA ALA A 56 16.98 0.64 8.00
C ALA A 56 16.13 1.43 6.99
N TYR A 57 14.94 0.94 6.65
CA TYR A 57 14.02 1.60 5.74
C TYR A 57 12.71 1.90 6.46
N ARG A 58 12.26 3.15 6.36
CA ARG A 58 11.01 3.62 6.94
C ARG A 58 10.25 4.48 5.96
N THR A 59 9.02 4.07 5.64
CA THR A 59 8.08 4.86 4.85
C THR A 59 6.69 4.62 5.41
N THR A 60 6.05 5.66 5.94
CA THR A 60 4.67 5.55 6.41
C THR A 60 3.74 5.32 5.22
N PRO A 61 2.93 4.25 5.21
CA PRO A 61 2.01 3.98 4.11
C PRO A 61 0.85 4.98 4.07
N MET A 62 0.17 5.08 2.94
CA MET A 62 -1.02 5.93 2.78
C MET A 62 -2.23 5.37 3.54
N LEU A 63 -2.43 4.05 3.44
CA LEU A 63 -3.49 3.25 4.06
C LEU A 63 -2.93 1.85 4.39
N VAL A 64 -3.55 1.16 5.35
CA VAL A 64 -3.34 -0.28 5.58
C VAL A 64 -4.71 -0.96 5.60
N VAL A 65 -4.84 -2.06 4.87
CA VAL A 65 -6.08 -2.85 4.81
C VAL A 65 -5.85 -4.21 5.48
N LEU A 66 -6.83 -4.67 6.26
CA LEU A 66 -6.75 -5.93 7.01
C LEU A 66 -7.85 -6.88 6.53
N PRO A 67 -7.66 -7.53 5.37
CA PRO A 67 -8.63 -8.48 4.85
C PRO A 67 -8.70 -9.74 5.74
N ARG A 68 -9.92 -10.25 5.90
CA ARG A 68 -10.26 -11.48 6.63
C ARG A 68 -10.45 -12.65 5.69
N HIS A 69 -10.79 -12.39 4.42
CA HIS A 69 -11.10 -13.40 3.42
C HIS A 69 -10.41 -13.15 2.07
N LEU A 70 -10.30 -14.19 1.26
CA LEU A 70 -9.59 -14.14 -0.03
C LEU A 70 -10.29 -13.20 -1.02
N GLU A 71 -11.61 -13.13 -0.97
CA GLU A 71 -12.45 -12.32 -1.85
C GLU A 71 -12.17 -10.82 -1.68
N GLU A 72 -11.86 -10.38 -0.46
CA GLU A 72 -11.48 -9.00 -0.17
C GLU A 72 -10.12 -8.68 -0.80
N VAL A 73 -9.14 -9.57 -0.68
CA VAL A 73 -7.82 -9.43 -1.32
C VAL A 73 -7.96 -9.35 -2.84
N GLN A 74 -8.75 -10.25 -3.43
CA GLN A 74 -8.97 -10.26 -4.86
C GLN A 74 -9.65 -8.98 -5.35
N THR A 75 -10.58 -8.44 -4.58
CA THR A 75 -11.26 -7.18 -4.91
C THR A 75 -10.30 -6.00 -4.81
N LEU A 76 -9.49 -5.94 -3.75
CA LEU A 76 -8.43 -4.93 -3.57
C LEU A 76 -7.45 -4.88 -4.74
N LEU A 77 -7.00 -6.04 -5.24
CA LEU A 77 -6.04 -6.11 -6.36
C LEU A 77 -6.65 -5.76 -7.72
N ARG A 78 -7.97 -5.60 -7.83
CA ARG A 78 -8.68 -5.24 -9.07
C ARG A 78 -9.08 -3.76 -9.13
N LEU A 79 -8.96 -3.03 -8.02
CA LEU A 79 -9.16 -1.57 -7.96
C LEU A 79 -8.07 -0.85 -8.77
#